data_AF-A0A4Q1K2Y5-F1
#
_entry.id   AF-A0A4Q1K2Y5-F1
#
_cell.length_a   1.000
_cell.length_b   1.000
_cell.length_c   1.000
_cell.angle_alpha   90.00
_cell.angle_beta   90.00
_cell.angle_gamma   90.00
#
_symmetry.space_group_name_H-M   'P 1'
#
loop_
_entity.id
_entity.type
_entity.pdbx_description
1 polymer ?
#
loop_
_entity_poly.entity_id
_entity_poly.type
_entity_poly.pdbx_seq_one_letter_code
_entity_poly.pdbx_strand_id
1 'polypeptide(L)'
;MKNPFKKIIENNSWLQFLGNKYFIVTVFFIVWLLFLDNYSYLDHRLLNKEIEELEDNKKYYQDEITKDRKSIKKLKNPAEIERYAREKYYMKKENEDIYIIEFEGDTIE
;
A
#
# COMPACT_ATOMS: atom_id res chain seq x y z
N MET A 1 60.61 -21.40 -14.71
CA MET A 1 59.58 -22.46 -14.86
C MET A 1 58.49 -21.94 -15.79
N LYS A 2 58.16 -22.64 -16.88
CA LYS A 2 57.14 -22.19 -17.83
C LYS A 2 55.76 -22.35 -17.17
N ASN A 3 55.08 -21.24 -16.86
CA ASN A 3 53.74 -21.28 -16.28
C ASN A 3 52.74 -21.82 -17.32
N PRO A 4 52.13 -22.99 -17.09
CA PRO A 4 51.29 -23.66 -18.09
C PRO A 4 50.04 -22.84 -18.47
N PHE A 5 49.57 -21.98 -17.56
CA PHE A 5 48.42 -21.10 -17.76
C PHE A 5 48.68 -19.94 -18.71
N LYS A 6 49.94 -19.49 -18.85
CA LYS A 6 50.27 -18.33 -19.71
C LYS A 6 50.03 -18.65 -21.19
N LYS A 7 50.29 -19.90 -21.60
CA LYS A 7 50.10 -20.39 -22.97
C LYS A 7 48.62 -20.48 -23.37
N ILE A 8 47.73 -20.69 -22.40
CA ILE A 8 46.27 -20.78 -22.61
C ILE A 8 45.66 -19.39 -22.79
N ILE A 9 46.17 -18.40 -22.04
CA ILE A 9 45.72 -17.00 -22.11
C ILE A 9 46.23 -16.32 -23.39
N GLU A 10 47.43 -16.65 -23.87
CA GLU A 10 48.00 -16.07 -25.09
C GLU A 10 47.31 -16.55 -26.39
N ASN A 11 46.75 -17.76 -26.41
CA ASN A 11 46.17 -18.36 -27.61
C ASN A 11 44.79 -17.80 -28.02
N ASN A 12 44.11 -17.08 -27.12
CA ASN A 12 42.76 -16.56 -27.36
C ASN A 12 42.66 -15.08 -26.95
N SER A 13 42.44 -14.20 -27.93
CA SER A 13 42.38 -12.74 -27.73
C SER A 13 41.30 -12.30 -26.72
N TRP A 14 40.22 -13.06 -26.58
CA TRP A 14 39.17 -12.86 -25.57
C TRP A 14 39.65 -13.06 -24.12
N LEU A 15 40.54 -14.04 -23.89
CA LEU A 15 41.08 -14.32 -22.55
C LEU A 15 42.06 -13.24 -22.09
N GLN A 16 42.76 -12.57 -23.01
CA GLN A 16 43.60 -11.41 -22.69
C GLN A 16 42.76 -10.21 -22.25
N PHE A 17 41.58 -10.02 -22.85
CA PHE A 17 40.64 -8.96 -22.46
C PHE A 17 40.07 -9.19 -21.05
N LEU A 18 39.69 -10.43 -20.74
CA LEU A 18 39.26 -10.85 -19.39
C LEU A 18 40.38 -10.82 -18.35
N GLY A 19 41.64 -10.98 -18.76
CA GLY A 19 42.81 -10.91 -17.88
C GLY A 19 43.24 -9.48 -17.51
N ASN A 20 42.64 -8.46 -18.10
CA ASN A 20 42.95 -7.07 -17.79
C ASN A 20 42.37 -6.68 -16.43
N LYS A 21 43.23 -6.26 -15.49
CA LYS A 21 42.82 -5.82 -14.15
C LYS A 21 41.75 -4.73 -14.18
N TYR A 22 41.78 -3.84 -15.17
CA TYR A 22 40.80 -2.76 -15.29
C TYR A 22 39.43 -3.33 -15.69
N PHE A 23 39.38 -4.32 -16.59
CA PHE A 23 38.13 -4.96 -16.98
C PHE A 23 37.48 -5.70 -15.81
N ILE A 24 38.26 -6.46 -15.03
CA ILE A 24 37.77 -7.19 -13.86
C ILE A 24 37.20 -6.21 -12.82
N VAL A 25 37.90 -5.11 -12.52
CA VAL A 25 37.43 -4.08 -11.58
C VAL A 25 36.17 -3.40 -12.11
N THR A 26 36.09 -3.09 -13.40
CA THR A 26 34.90 -2.49 -14.01
C THR A 26 33.70 -3.44 -13.96
N VAL A 27 33.88 -4.72 -14.29
CA VAL A 27 32.80 -5.71 -14.20
C VAL A 27 32.34 -5.90 -12.77
N PHE A 28 33.27 -5.99 -11.81
CA PHE A 28 32.94 -6.05 -10.39
C PHE A 28 32.13 -4.82 -9.95
N PHE A 29 32.54 -3.62 -10.39
CA PHE A 29 31.83 -2.39 -10.07
C PHE A 29 30.43 -2.33 -10.70
N ILE A 30 30.27 -2.79 -11.94
CA ILE A 30 28.95 -2.90 -12.60
C ILE A 30 28.06 -3.89 -11.86
N VAL A 31 28.58 -5.06 -11.52
CA VAL A 31 27.84 -6.07 -10.74
C VAL A 31 27.47 -5.51 -9.36
N TRP A 32 28.37 -4.75 -8.72
CA TRP A 32 28.07 -4.09 -7.46
C TRP A 32 26.93 -3.08 -7.61
N LEU A 33 26.98 -2.20 -8.61
CA LEU A 33 25.94 -1.20 -8.87
C LEU A 33 24.59 -1.82 -9.25
N LEU A 34 24.58 -3.01 -9.85
CA LEU A 34 23.34 -3.68 -10.29
C LEU A 34 22.73 -4.58 -9.21
N PHE A 35 23.55 -5.23 -8.37
CA PHE A 35 23.09 -6.24 -7.41
C PHE A 35 23.22 -5.83 -5.94
N LEU A 36 24.22 -5.01 -5.58
CA LEU A 36 24.44 -4.55 -4.20
C LEU A 36 23.87 -3.15 -3.93
N ASP A 37 23.77 -2.29 -4.96
CA ASP A 37 23.21 -0.95 -4.81
C ASP A 37 21.66 -0.97 -4.86
N ASN A 38 21.02 0.03 -4.24
CA ASN A 38 19.57 0.17 -4.01
C ASN A 38 18.70 0.29 -5.29
N TYR A 39 19.26 0.07 -6.48
CA TYR A 39 18.52 0.11 -7.74
C TYR A 39 17.82 -1.23 -8.05
N SER A 40 17.41 -1.94 -7.00
CA SER A 40 16.75 -3.21 -7.15
C SER A 40 15.34 -2.96 -7.70
N TYR A 41 15.03 -3.64 -8.81
CA TYR A 41 13.69 -3.68 -9.38
C TYR A 41 12.62 -4.11 -8.35
N LEU A 42 13.02 -4.82 -7.29
CA LEU A 42 12.14 -5.21 -6.19
C LEU A 42 11.73 -4.00 -5.34
N ASP A 43 12.62 -3.04 -5.12
CA ASP A 43 12.33 -1.85 -4.34
C ASP A 43 11.28 -0.99 -5.03
N HIS A 44 11.42 -0.80 -6.36
CA HIS A 44 10.40 -0.11 -7.14
C HIS A 44 9.04 -0.83 -7.14
N ARG A 45 9.03 -2.17 -7.15
CA ARG A 45 7.76 -2.92 -7.02
C ARG A 45 7.12 -2.74 -5.65
N LEU A 46 7.92 -2.73 -4.59
CA LEU A 46 7.43 -2.50 -3.23
C LEU A 46 6.88 -1.08 -3.09
N LEU A 47 7.64 -0.08 -3.53
CA LEU A 47 7.25 1.33 -3.54
C LEU A 47 5.97 1.55 -4.36
N ASN A 48 5.84 0.95 -5.54
CA ASN A 48 4.63 1.07 -6.36
C ASN A 48 3.40 0.48 -5.66
N LYS A 49 3.57 -0.65 -4.95
CA LYS A 49 2.48 -1.24 -4.17
C LYS A 49 2.08 -0.33 -3.01
N GLU A 50 3.04 0.27 -2.32
CA GLU A 50 2.79 1.22 -1.25
C GLU A 50 2.08 2.48 -1.76
N ILE A 51 2.46 2.97 -2.95
CA ILE A 51 1.76 4.07 -3.63
C ILE A 51 0.30 3.70 -3.92
N GLU A 52 0.04 2.53 -4.50
CA GLU A 52 -1.32 2.06 -4.81
C GLU A 52 -2.17 1.96 -3.54
N GLU A 53 -1.62 1.39 -2.47
CA GLU A 53 -2.29 1.28 -1.17
C GLU A 53 -2.62 2.67 -0.57
N LEU A 54 -1.69 3.62 -0.66
CA LEU A 54 -1.90 4.99 -0.20
C LEU A 54 -2.96 5.72 -1.02
N GLU A 55 -3.02 5.51 -2.34
CA GLU A 55 -4.02 6.09 -3.22
C GLU A 55 -5.42 5.53 -2.94
N ASP A 56 -5.53 4.22 -2.74
CA ASP A 56 -6.79 3.57 -2.38
C ASP A 56 -7.30 4.05 -1.02
N ASN A 57 -6.42 4.13 -0.02
CA ASN A 57 -6.75 4.67 1.30
C ASN A 57 -7.22 6.12 1.20
N LYS A 58 -6.52 6.95 0.43
CA LYS A 58 -6.90 8.35 0.19
C LYS A 58 -8.30 8.43 -0.42
N LYS A 59 -8.60 7.61 -1.43
CA LYS A 59 -9.91 7.58 -2.07
C LYS A 59 -11.01 7.16 -1.09
N TYR A 60 -10.78 6.09 -0.32
CA TYR A 60 -11.69 5.62 0.71
C TYR A 60 -12.05 6.74 1.70
N TYR A 61 -11.06 7.42 2.28
CA TYR A 61 -11.31 8.49 3.23
C TYR A 61 -12.00 9.70 2.61
N GLN A 62 -11.69 10.05 1.35
CA GLN A 62 -12.38 11.14 0.65
C GLN A 62 -13.86 10.85 0.42
N ASP A 63 -14.20 9.60 0.07
CA ASP A 63 -15.58 9.16 -0.09
C ASP A 63 -16.32 9.17 1.26
N GLU A 64 -15.68 8.69 2.33
CA GLU A 64 -16.28 8.67 3.67
C GLU A 64 -16.51 10.08 4.21
N ILE A 65 -15.54 11.00 4.06
CA ILE A 65 -15.72 12.41 4.39
C ILE A 65 -16.89 13.03 3.62
N THR A 66 -17.08 12.63 2.35
CA THR A 66 -18.18 13.14 1.54
C THR A 66 -19.53 12.63 2.04
N LYS A 67 -19.62 11.35 2.44
CA LYS A 67 -20.82 10.78 3.07
C LYS A 67 -21.11 11.47 4.41
N ASP A 68 -20.11 11.62 5.27
CA ASP A 68 -20.25 12.26 6.58
C ASP A 68 -20.69 13.70 6.46
N ARG A 69 -20.13 14.47 5.52
CA ARG A 69 -20.58 15.84 5.24
C ARG A 69 -22.05 15.89 4.86
N LYS A 70 -22.55 14.92 4.07
CA LYS A 70 -23.98 14.82 3.74
C LYS A 70 -24.80 14.50 5.00
N SER A 71 -24.35 13.58 5.84
CA SER A 71 -25.00 13.23 7.10
C SER A 71 -25.05 14.42 8.07
N ILE A 72 -23.94 15.10 8.29
CA ILE A 72 -23.86 16.33 9.11
C ILE A 72 -24.81 17.40 8.57
N LYS A 73 -24.89 17.59 7.25
CA LYS A 73 -25.82 18.56 6.66
C LYS A 73 -27.28 18.22 6.97
N LYS A 74 -27.66 16.93 6.98
CA LYS A 74 -29.00 16.49 7.41
C LYS A 74 -29.22 16.77 8.88
N LEU A 75 -28.22 16.49 9.72
CA LEU A 75 -28.24 16.76 11.17
C LEU A 75 -28.19 18.25 11.54
N LYS A 76 -28.14 19.20 10.58
CA LYS A 76 -28.35 20.61 10.89
C LYS A 76 -29.84 20.97 11.09
N ASN A 77 -30.74 20.11 10.63
CA ASN A 77 -32.17 20.30 10.82
C ASN A 77 -32.60 19.69 12.16
N PRO A 78 -33.19 20.47 13.09
CA PRO A 78 -33.67 19.95 14.38
C PRO A 78 -34.60 18.73 14.25
N ALA A 79 -35.43 18.67 13.20
CA ALA A 79 -36.33 17.55 12.96
C ALA A 79 -35.57 16.26 12.60
N GLU A 80 -34.49 16.36 11.83
CA GLU A 80 -33.64 15.21 11.47
C GLU A 80 -32.79 14.75 12.66
N ILE A 81 -32.36 15.67 13.53
CA ILE A 81 -31.70 15.32 14.79
C ILE A 81 -32.66 14.55 15.69
N GLU A 82 -33.89 15.04 15.87
CA GLU A 82 -34.90 14.37 16.70
C GLU A 82 -35.24 12.99 16.14
N ARG A 83 -35.40 12.86 14.80
CA ARG A 83 -35.61 11.55 14.16
C ARG A 83 -34.44 10.60 14.43
N TYR A 84 -33.20 11.05 14.25
CA TYR A 84 -32.02 10.24 14.50
C TYR A 84 -31.89 9.81 15.96
N ALA A 85 -32.15 10.71 16.91
CA ALA A 85 -32.14 10.43 18.34
C ALA A 85 -33.21 9.39 18.74
N ARG A 86 -34.40 9.46 18.12
CA ARG A 86 -35.48 8.49 18.34
C ARG A 86 -35.19 7.12 17.72
N GLU A 87 -34.69 7.08 16.48
CA GLU A 87 -34.44 5.82 15.75
C GLU A 87 -33.20 5.07 16.24
N LYS A 88 -32.13 5.77 16.62
CA LYS A 88 -30.86 5.13 17.02
C LYS A 88 -30.68 4.98 18.51
N TYR A 89 -31.20 5.92 19.29
CA TYR A 89 -30.97 5.97 20.74
C TYR A 89 -32.27 5.86 21.55
N TYR A 90 -33.43 5.70 20.90
CA TYR A 90 -34.74 5.60 21.55
C TYR A 90 -34.99 6.74 22.54
N MET A 91 -34.50 7.95 22.23
CA MET A 91 -34.72 9.12 23.09
C MET A 91 -36.19 9.55 23.09
N LYS A 92 -36.71 9.89 24.27
CA LYS A 92 -38.09 10.38 24.48
C LYS A 92 -38.11 11.70 25.25
N LYS A 93 -39.22 12.44 25.14
CA LYS A 93 -39.51 13.55 26.05
C LYS A 93 -40.10 13.02 27.36
N GLU A 94 -40.03 13.82 28.41
CA GLU A 94 -40.51 13.47 29.77
C GLU A 94 -41.96 12.94 29.79
N ASN A 95 -42.83 13.44 28.91
CA ASN A 95 -44.25 13.07 28.85
C ASN A 95 -44.59 12.15 27.66
N GLU A 96 -43.61 11.39 27.15
CA GLU A 96 -43.81 10.44 26.04
C GLU A 96 -43.50 9.00 26.47
N ASP A 97 -44.29 8.05 25.97
CA ASP A 97 -44.07 6.62 26.13
C ASP A 97 -43.62 6.00 24.80
N ILE A 98 -42.56 5.18 24.84
CA ILE A 98 -42.02 4.48 23.68
C ILE A 98 -42.47 3.02 23.74
N TYR A 99 -43.04 2.52 22.65
CA TYR A 99 -43.34 1.10 22.45
C TYR A 99 -42.39 0.54 21.39
N ILE A 100 -41.63 -0.50 21.74
CA ILE A 100 -40.82 -1.26 20.80
C ILE A 100 -41.63 -2.51 20.46
N ILE A 101 -41.96 -2.70 19.19
CA ILE A 101 -42.74 -3.85 18.72
C ILE A 101 -41.75 -4.78 18.02
N GLU A 102 -41.54 -5.95 18.60
CA GLU A 102 -40.69 -7.01 18.05
C GLU A 102 -41.59 -8.17 17.60
N PHE A 103 -41.37 -8.66 16.39
CA PHE A 103 -42.06 -9.83 15.88
C PHE A 103 -41.19 -11.07 16.08
N GLU A 104 -41.83 -12.20 16.42
CA GLU A 104 -41.15 -13.47 16.63
C GLU A 104 -40.52 -13.94 15.29
N GLY A 105 -39.21 -13.73 15.15
CA GLY A 105 -38.44 -13.98 13.93
C GLY A 105 -37.48 -12.85 13.50
N ASP A 106 -37.60 -11.64 14.07
CA ASP A 106 -36.73 -10.50 13.71
C ASP A 106 -35.38 -10.50 14.45
N THR A 107 -35.25 -11.26 15.52
CA THR A 107 -33.98 -11.47 16.22
C THR A 107 -33.25 -12.67 15.63
N ILE A 108 -32.23 -12.40 14.82
CA ILE A 108 -31.24 -13.42 14.42
C ILE A 108 -30.27 -13.56 15.61
N GLU A 109 -30.40 -14.64 16.39
CA GLU A 109 -29.33 -15.09 17.29
C GLU A 109 -28.06 -15.48 16.52
#